data_AF-A0A6J5JQ84-F1
#
_entry.id   AF-A0A6J5JQ84-F1
#
_cell.length_a   1.000
_cell.length_b   1.000
_cell.length_c   1.000
_cell.angle_alpha   90.00
_cell.angle_beta   90.00
_cell.angle_gamma   90.00
#
_symmetry.space_group_name_H-M   'P 1'
#
loop_
_entity.id
_entity.type
_entity.pdbx_description
1 polymer ?
#
loop_
_entity_poly.entity_id
_entity_poly.type
_entity_poly.pdbx_seq_one_letter_code
_entity_poly.pdbx_strand_id
1 'polypeptide(L)'
;MDEIMGSWFKYLVRLVGIAAIVIILVSIFSKNKGSTEVANLTQLATNIANTYTGQTAFTGVTTAIATKLAPSNMVTGNTLINQWGGSVTVAVDANPSQFAIVENGVPSSGCVDMVNKATNYVTMTLAGTVYSTTNPLDAGAAVTACNSAATQTITFVYGH
;
A
#
# COMPACT_ATOMS: atom_id res chain seq x y z
N MET A 1 5.93 -42.60 -30.13
CA MET A 1 5.51 -41.19 -29.88
C MET A 1 4.92 -41.00 -28.49
N ASP A 2 4.47 -42.07 -27.80
CA ASP A 2 3.88 -41.98 -26.46
C ASP A 2 4.88 -41.70 -25.32
N GLU A 3 6.17 -42.03 -25.47
CA GLU A 3 7.18 -41.74 -24.44
C GLU A 3 7.62 -40.26 -24.38
N ILE A 4 7.66 -39.56 -25.52
CA ILE A 4 7.99 -38.12 -25.56
C ILE A 4 6.86 -37.30 -24.94
N MET A 5 5.60 -37.60 -25.27
CA MET A 5 4.44 -36.88 -24.73
C MET A 5 4.30 -37.04 -23.20
N GLY A 6 4.61 -38.22 -22.67
CA GLY A 6 4.58 -38.49 -21.22
C GLY A 6 5.70 -37.79 -20.45
N SER A 7 6.88 -37.58 -21.06
CA SER A 7 8.00 -36.90 -20.41
C SER A 7 7.75 -35.39 -20.29
N TRP A 8 7.23 -34.75 -21.34
CA TRP A 8 6.88 -33.32 -21.34
C TRP A 8 5.74 -33.00 -20.35
N PHE A 9 4.75 -33.88 -20.22
CA PHE A 9 3.66 -33.73 -19.25
C PHE A 9 4.17 -33.75 -17.80
N LYS A 10 5.18 -34.58 -17.49
CA LYS A 10 5.82 -34.63 -16.16
C LYS A 10 6.56 -33.34 -15.82
N TYR A 11 7.23 -32.71 -16.79
CA TYR A 11 7.88 -31.41 -16.59
C TYR A 11 6.85 -30.28 -16.39
N LEU A 12 5.76 -30.29 -17.15
CA LEU A 12 4.67 -29.32 -16.99
C LEU A 12 3.97 -29.45 -15.62
N VAL A 13 3.63 -30.67 -15.18
CA VAL A 13 3.01 -30.88 -13.86
C VAL A 13 3.96 -30.50 -12.72
N ARG A 14 5.27 -30.71 -12.88
CA ARG A 14 6.28 -30.29 -11.90
C ARG A 14 6.43 -28.77 -11.84
N LEU A 15 6.42 -28.08 -12.97
CA LEU A 15 6.44 -26.61 -13.04
C LEU A 15 5.13 -25.98 -12.50
N VAL A 16 3.98 -26.55 -12.85
CA VAL A 16 2.66 -26.11 -12.33
C VAL A 16 2.55 -26.39 -10.83
N GLY A 17 3.05 -27.53 -10.35
CA GLY A 17 3.08 -27.86 -8.92
C GLY A 17 3.96 -26.90 -8.12
N ILE A 18 5.15 -26.55 -8.64
CA ILE A 18 6.04 -25.56 -8.01
C ILE A 18 5.40 -24.16 -8.07
N ALA A 19 4.80 -23.77 -9.20
CA ALA A 19 4.11 -22.49 -9.34
C ALA A 19 2.92 -22.37 -8.38
N ALA A 20 2.11 -23.43 -8.21
CA ALA A 20 0.99 -23.44 -7.27
C ALA A 20 1.47 -23.28 -5.81
N ILE A 21 2.57 -23.95 -5.43
CA ILE A 21 3.17 -23.83 -4.10
C ILE A 21 3.73 -22.41 -3.88
N VAL A 22 4.40 -21.82 -4.88
CA VAL A 22 4.90 -20.44 -4.82
C VAL A 22 3.74 -19.45 -4.72
N ILE A 23 2.66 -19.63 -5.47
CA ILE A 23 1.47 -18.77 -5.38
C ILE A 23 0.85 -18.84 -3.99
N ILE A 24 0.74 -20.04 -3.38
CA ILE A 24 0.19 -20.21 -2.03
C ILE A 24 1.11 -19.53 -1.00
N LEU A 25 2.43 -19.74 -1.08
CA LEU A 25 3.40 -19.12 -0.16
C LEU A 25 3.42 -17.59 -0.30
N VAL A 26 3.48 -17.08 -1.53
CA VAL A 26 3.40 -15.64 -1.82
C VAL A 26 2.07 -15.07 -1.34
N SER A 27 0.95 -15.78 -1.50
CA SER A 27 -0.36 -15.32 -1.02
C SER A 27 -0.43 -15.23 0.52
N ILE A 28 0.19 -16.18 1.24
CA ILE A 28 0.24 -16.16 2.72
C ILE A 28 1.15 -15.03 3.22
N PHE A 29 2.34 -14.86 2.64
CA PHE A 29 3.25 -13.77 3.01
C PHE A 29 2.72 -12.39 2.57
N SER A 30 2.02 -12.32 1.44
CA SER A 30 1.38 -11.07 0.97
C SER A 30 0.26 -10.63 1.90
N LYS A 31 -0.57 -11.55 2.40
CA LYS A 31 -1.63 -11.23 3.38
C LYS A 31 -1.08 -10.61 4.65
N ASN A 32 0.04 -11.12 5.16
CA ASN A 32 0.69 -10.54 6.34
C ASN A 32 1.25 -9.16 6.04
N LYS A 33 1.94 -8.98 4.90
CA LYS A 33 2.50 -7.67 4.52
C LYS A 33 1.43 -6.60 4.31
N GLY A 34 0.35 -6.91 3.59
CA GLY A 34 -0.73 -5.95 3.36
C GLY A 34 -1.41 -5.51 4.66
N SER A 35 -1.67 -6.45 5.58
CA SER A 35 -2.23 -6.11 6.89
C SER A 35 -1.26 -5.30 7.76
N THR A 36 0.03 -5.63 7.74
CA THR A 36 1.06 -4.86 8.46
C THR A 36 1.17 -3.46 7.90
N GLU A 37 1.13 -3.28 6.58
CA GLU A 37 1.22 -1.94 5.99
C GLU A 37 -0.01 -1.09 6.31
N VAL A 38 -1.22 -1.67 6.30
CA VAL A 38 -2.42 -0.94 6.72
C VAL A 38 -2.32 -0.50 8.18
N ALA A 39 -1.78 -1.36 9.06
CA ALA A 39 -1.54 -0.99 10.46
C ALA A 39 -0.49 0.11 10.59
N ASN A 40 0.60 0.02 9.82
CA ASN A 40 1.66 1.02 9.79
C ASN A 40 1.13 2.39 9.33
N LEU A 41 0.41 2.41 8.21
CA LEU A 41 -0.22 3.60 7.65
C LEU A 41 -1.17 4.25 8.67
N THR A 42 -2.03 3.44 9.30
CA THR A 42 -2.97 3.91 10.32
C THR A 42 -2.22 4.52 11.50
N GLN A 43 -1.19 3.85 12.01
CA GLN A 43 -0.42 4.32 13.15
C GLN A 43 0.37 5.60 12.82
N LEU A 44 0.98 5.68 11.64
CA LEU A 44 1.69 6.87 11.17
C LEU A 44 0.73 8.06 11.08
N ALA A 45 -0.43 7.89 10.43
CA ALA A 45 -1.44 8.93 10.30
C ALA A 45 -1.92 9.42 11.67
N THR A 46 -2.21 8.50 12.60
CA THR A 46 -2.61 8.83 13.97
C THR A 46 -1.50 9.58 14.72
N ASN A 47 -0.25 9.16 14.62
CA ASN A 47 0.86 9.82 15.30
C ASN A 47 1.09 11.25 14.77
N ILE A 48 0.94 11.47 13.46
CA ILE A 48 0.96 12.81 12.87
C ILE A 48 -0.22 13.63 13.41
N ALA A 49 -1.45 13.13 13.34
CA ALA A 49 -2.63 13.82 13.86
C ALA A 49 -2.49 14.21 15.35
N ASN A 50 -1.96 13.31 16.17
CA ASN A 50 -1.71 13.53 17.60
C ASN A 50 -0.64 14.60 17.86
N THR A 51 0.39 14.67 17.01
CA THR A 51 1.46 15.68 17.14
C THR A 51 0.92 17.10 16.84
N TYR A 52 -0.13 17.20 16.03
CA TYR A 52 -0.69 18.47 15.57
C TYR A 52 -2.09 18.77 16.17
N THR A 53 -2.56 18.02 17.17
CA THR A 53 -3.96 18.14 17.70
C THR A 53 -4.33 19.54 18.21
N GLY A 54 -3.36 20.35 18.65
CA GLY A 54 -3.57 21.74 19.07
C GLY A 54 -3.44 22.77 17.95
N GLN A 55 -3.15 22.35 16.73
CA GLN A 55 -2.96 23.21 15.56
C GLN A 55 -4.17 23.08 14.62
N THR A 56 -4.44 24.13 13.86
CA THR A 56 -5.50 24.12 12.83
C THR A 56 -4.99 23.66 11.46
N ALA A 57 -3.67 23.48 11.34
CA ALA A 57 -2.97 23.10 10.13
C ALA A 57 -1.79 22.19 10.43
N PHE A 58 -1.43 21.34 9.48
CA PHE A 58 -0.25 20.48 9.51
C PHE A 58 1.01 21.19 9.02
N THR A 59 1.08 22.51 9.14
CA THR A 59 2.18 23.33 8.63
C THR A 59 3.54 22.77 9.04
N GLY A 60 4.42 22.56 8.06
CA GLY A 60 5.76 22.04 8.29
C GLY A 60 5.85 20.51 8.44
N VAL A 61 4.75 19.76 8.37
CA VAL A 61 4.82 18.30 8.20
C VAL A 61 5.63 17.98 6.95
N THR A 62 6.64 17.13 7.12
CA THR A 62 7.51 16.61 6.06
C THR A 62 7.83 15.15 6.35
N THR A 63 8.32 14.42 5.35
CA THR A 63 8.84 13.05 5.54
C THR A 63 9.90 12.99 6.65
N ALA A 64 10.74 14.02 6.82
CA ALA A 64 11.77 14.04 7.86
C ALA A 64 11.22 14.19 9.29
N ILE A 65 10.04 14.78 9.45
CA ILE A 65 9.31 14.76 10.74
C ILE A 65 8.60 13.42 10.89
N ALA A 66 7.95 12.96 9.82
CA ALA A 66 7.20 11.69 9.81
C ALA A 66 8.08 10.48 10.16
N THR A 67 9.37 10.45 9.78
CA THR A 67 10.31 9.39 10.20
C THR A 67 10.49 9.27 11.71
N LYS A 68 10.27 10.35 12.48
CA LYS A 68 10.33 10.32 13.94
C LYS A 68 9.02 9.86 14.58
N LEU A 69 7.93 9.82 13.80
CA LEU A 69 6.58 9.47 14.23
C LEU A 69 6.16 8.09 13.70
N ALA A 70 6.86 7.56 12.70
CA ALA A 70 6.53 6.31 12.06
C ALA A 70 6.88 5.09 12.93
N PRO A 71 6.13 3.99 12.77
CA PRO A 71 6.56 2.68 13.25
C PRO A 71 7.99 2.34 12.80
N SER A 72 8.77 1.75 13.71
CA SER A 72 10.20 1.47 13.47
C SER A 72 10.48 0.63 12.22
N ASN A 73 9.57 -0.27 11.84
CA ASN A 73 9.65 -1.11 10.64
C ASN A 73 9.44 -0.34 9.32
N MET A 74 8.96 0.91 9.37
CA MET A 74 8.91 1.79 8.20
C MET A 74 10.18 2.62 8.02
N VAL A 75 11.02 2.76 9.06
CA VAL A 75 12.13 3.72 9.06
C VAL A 75 13.41 3.04 8.58
N THR A 76 14.02 3.60 7.53
CA THR A 76 15.36 3.21 7.06
C THR A 76 16.26 4.44 7.02
N GLY A 77 17.06 4.63 8.06
CA GLY A 77 17.87 5.85 8.22
C GLY A 77 16.98 7.09 8.32
N ASN A 78 17.03 7.96 7.31
CA ASN A 78 16.24 9.19 7.24
C ASN A 78 15.06 9.12 6.26
N THR A 79 14.71 7.92 5.77
CA THR A 79 13.61 7.72 4.82
C THR A 79 12.54 6.80 5.42
N LEU A 80 11.35 6.83 4.81
CA LEU A 80 10.29 5.88 5.07
C LEU A 80 10.15 4.91 3.91
N ILE A 81 9.91 3.65 4.23
CA ILE A 81 9.63 2.57 3.30
C ILE A 81 8.42 1.77 3.76
N ASN A 82 7.73 1.15 2.80
CA ASN A 82 6.65 0.21 3.08
C ASN A 82 7.14 -1.24 3.13
N GLN A 83 6.22 -2.19 3.39
CA GLN A 83 6.54 -3.63 3.46
C GLN A 83 7.17 -4.24 2.20
N TRP A 84 7.16 -3.51 1.08
CA TRP A 84 7.74 -3.94 -0.20
C TRP A 84 9.02 -3.18 -0.55
N GLY A 85 9.51 -2.32 0.35
CA GLY A 85 10.72 -1.50 0.15
C GLY A 85 10.50 -0.30 -0.76
N GLY A 86 9.25 0.00 -1.14
CA GLY A 86 8.90 1.20 -1.87
C GLY A 86 8.89 2.42 -0.96
N SER A 87 9.19 3.60 -1.51
CA SER A 87 9.32 4.82 -0.73
C SER A 87 7.97 5.34 -0.25
N VAL A 88 7.93 5.75 1.02
CA VAL A 88 6.79 6.45 1.61
C VAL A 88 7.15 7.91 1.83
N THR A 89 6.29 8.82 1.41
CA THR A 89 6.49 10.26 1.65
C THR A 89 5.30 10.87 2.37
N VAL A 90 5.58 11.92 3.14
CA VAL A 90 4.56 12.66 3.88
C VAL A 90 4.76 14.15 3.63
N ALA A 91 3.67 14.82 3.28
CA ALA A 91 3.66 16.27 3.07
C ALA A 91 2.30 16.86 3.45
N VAL A 92 2.28 18.17 3.71
CA VAL A 92 1.03 18.93 3.81
C VAL A 92 0.27 18.83 2.48
N ASP A 93 -1.04 18.62 2.56
CA ASP A 93 -1.90 18.63 1.38
C ASP A 93 -2.13 20.07 0.87
N ALA A 94 -2.75 20.23 -0.30
CA ALA A 94 -3.20 21.53 -0.77
C ALA A 94 -4.14 22.22 0.26
N ASN A 95 -4.96 21.44 0.97
CA ASN A 95 -5.62 21.93 2.17
C ASN A 95 -4.67 21.86 3.38
N PRO A 96 -4.30 23.00 4.01
CA PRO A 96 -3.34 23.01 5.11
C PRO A 96 -3.83 22.28 6.37
N SER A 97 -5.14 22.07 6.52
CA SER A 97 -5.74 21.24 7.58
C SER A 97 -5.71 19.75 7.27
N GLN A 98 -4.97 19.34 6.23
CA GLN A 98 -4.79 17.96 5.80
C GLN A 98 -3.31 17.68 5.49
N PHE A 99 -2.96 16.40 5.50
CA PHE A 99 -1.66 15.92 5.04
C PHE A 99 -1.84 14.66 4.20
N ALA A 100 -0.92 14.44 3.27
CA ALA A 100 -0.90 13.29 2.39
C ALA A 100 0.22 12.32 2.80
N ILE A 101 -0.10 11.03 2.82
CA ILE A 101 0.88 9.94 2.85
C ILE A 101 0.85 9.28 1.47
N VAL A 102 2.00 9.21 0.80
CA VAL A 102 2.15 8.62 -0.52
C VAL A 102 2.96 7.33 -0.42
N GLU A 103 2.33 6.23 -0.78
CA GLU A 103 2.87 4.87 -0.80
C GLU A 103 3.30 4.52 -2.22
N ASN A 104 4.60 4.38 -2.49
CA ASN A 104 5.11 4.01 -3.81
C ASN A 104 5.52 2.53 -3.85
N GLY A 105 5.58 1.97 -5.06
CA GLY A 105 6.13 0.62 -5.26
C GLY A 105 5.27 -0.50 -4.68
N VAL A 106 3.98 -0.26 -4.48
CA VAL A 106 3.06 -1.25 -3.88
C VAL A 106 2.63 -2.27 -4.96
N PRO A 107 2.92 -3.58 -4.82
CA PRO A 107 2.50 -4.59 -5.79
C PRO A 107 0.98 -4.77 -5.77
N SER A 108 0.41 -5.32 -6.84
CA SER A 108 -1.05 -5.41 -7.03
C SER A 108 -1.80 -6.07 -5.87
N SER A 109 -1.25 -7.13 -5.26
CA SER A 109 -1.87 -7.78 -4.09
C SER A 109 -1.89 -6.87 -2.85
N GLY A 110 -0.79 -6.17 -2.59
CA GLY A 110 -0.68 -5.18 -1.54
C GLY A 110 -1.60 -3.98 -1.77
N CYS A 111 -1.71 -3.53 -3.02
CA CYS A 111 -2.57 -2.43 -3.41
C CYS A 111 -4.03 -2.75 -3.08
N VAL A 112 -4.52 -3.91 -3.52
CA VAL A 112 -5.90 -4.35 -3.24
C VAL A 112 -6.14 -4.46 -1.74
N ASP A 113 -5.19 -4.98 -0.97
CA ASP A 113 -5.30 -5.04 0.49
C ASP A 113 -5.39 -3.63 1.11
N MET A 114 -4.52 -2.71 0.71
CA MET A 114 -4.48 -1.36 1.26
C MET A 114 -5.74 -0.56 0.93
N VAL A 115 -6.17 -0.52 -0.33
CA VAL A 115 -7.32 0.32 -0.73
C VAL A 115 -8.66 -0.16 -0.18
N ASN A 116 -8.76 -1.45 0.18
CA ASN A 116 -9.97 -2.01 0.80
C ASN A 116 -9.97 -1.93 2.33
N LYS A 117 -8.80 -1.82 2.98
CA LYS A 117 -8.68 -1.90 4.45
C LYS A 117 -8.21 -0.61 5.11
N ALA A 118 -7.57 0.29 4.37
CA ALA A 118 -7.26 1.62 4.88
C ALA A 118 -8.58 2.33 5.23
N THR A 119 -8.56 3.06 6.33
CA THR A 119 -9.74 3.78 6.85
C THR A 119 -9.32 5.15 7.37
N ASN A 120 -10.31 5.98 7.72
CA ASN A 120 -10.12 7.32 8.31
C ASN A 120 -9.35 8.33 7.45
N TYR A 121 -9.12 8.02 6.17
CA TYR A 121 -8.66 8.99 5.19
C TYR A 121 -9.84 9.84 4.71
N VAL A 122 -9.57 11.09 4.33
CA VAL A 122 -10.53 12.01 3.69
C VAL A 122 -10.69 11.65 2.22
N THR A 123 -9.57 11.48 1.52
CA THR A 123 -9.54 11.02 0.12
C THR A 123 -8.41 10.02 -0.08
N MET A 124 -8.58 9.18 -1.10
CA MET A 124 -7.56 8.27 -1.56
C MET A 124 -7.39 8.42 -3.07
N THR A 125 -6.17 8.57 -3.54
CA THR A 125 -5.87 8.60 -4.98
C THR A 125 -5.21 7.29 -5.38
N LEU A 126 -5.78 6.63 -6.39
CA LEU A 126 -5.25 5.41 -6.99
C LEU A 126 -5.34 5.52 -8.52
N ALA A 127 -4.23 5.22 -9.21
CA ALA A 127 -4.16 5.27 -10.68
C ALA A 127 -4.69 6.60 -11.28
N GLY A 128 -4.41 7.72 -10.61
CA GLY A 128 -4.83 9.06 -11.02
C GLY A 128 -6.30 9.41 -10.74
N THR A 129 -7.09 8.49 -10.15
CA THR A 129 -8.48 8.74 -9.77
C THR A 129 -8.59 9.01 -8.28
N VAL A 130 -9.35 10.04 -7.89
CA VAL A 130 -9.62 10.39 -6.49
C VAL A 130 -10.92 9.73 -6.02
N TYR A 131 -10.83 8.99 -4.92
CA TYR A 131 -11.92 8.34 -4.23
C TYR A 131 -12.18 9.01 -2.89
N SER A 132 -13.46 9.09 -2.51
CA SER A 132 -13.94 9.75 -1.30
C SER A 132 -15.26 9.12 -0.86
N THR A 133 -15.89 9.66 0.18
CA THR A 133 -17.25 9.24 0.57
C THR A 133 -18.32 9.54 -0.49
N THR A 134 -18.09 10.54 -1.35
CA THR A 134 -19.00 10.91 -2.45
C THR A 134 -18.68 10.18 -3.76
N ASN A 135 -17.48 9.64 -3.89
CA ASN A 135 -17.05 8.78 -4.99
C ASN A 135 -16.35 7.53 -4.41
N PRO A 136 -17.12 6.59 -3.83
CA PRO A 136 -16.53 5.42 -3.19
C PRO A 136 -15.87 4.50 -4.20
N LEU A 137 -14.75 3.89 -3.81
CA LEU A 137 -14.10 2.85 -4.60
C LEU A 137 -14.95 1.58 -4.56
N ASP A 138 -15.37 1.07 -5.72
CA ASP A 138 -15.97 -0.27 -5.82
C ASP A 138 -14.90 -1.35 -6.02
N ALA A 139 -15.24 -2.59 -5.68
CA ALA A 139 -14.31 -3.71 -5.73
C ALA A 139 -13.77 -4.01 -7.16
N GLY A 140 -14.57 -3.78 -8.20
CA GLY A 140 -14.16 -3.97 -9.60
C GLY A 140 -13.17 -2.90 -10.05
N ALA A 141 -13.43 -1.64 -9.71
CA ALA A 141 -12.50 -0.55 -9.93
C ALA A 141 -11.19 -0.74 -9.16
N ALA A 142 -11.25 -1.23 -7.92
CA ALA A 142 -10.07 -1.53 -7.09
C ALA A 142 -9.15 -2.55 -7.77
N VAL A 143 -9.72 -3.68 -8.21
CA VAL A 143 -8.96 -4.72 -8.89
C VAL A 143 -8.39 -4.21 -10.21
N THR A 144 -9.18 -3.49 -11.00
CA THR A 144 -8.73 -2.95 -12.30
C THR A 144 -7.58 -1.96 -12.12
N ALA A 145 -7.75 -1.00 -11.22
CA ALA A 145 -6.75 0.03 -10.96
C ALA A 145 -5.47 -0.55 -10.36
N CYS A 146 -5.55 -1.47 -9.38
CA CYS A 146 -4.38 -2.09 -8.77
C CYS A 146 -3.58 -3.00 -9.72
N ASN A 147 -4.23 -3.57 -10.75
CA ASN A 147 -3.57 -4.41 -11.77
C ASN A 147 -3.17 -3.64 -13.05
N SER A 148 -3.36 -2.31 -13.09
CA SER A 148 -3.01 -1.49 -14.25
C SER A 148 -1.49 -1.35 -14.49
N ALA A 149 -0.67 -1.68 -13.49
CA ALA A 149 0.78 -1.65 -13.53
C ALA A 149 1.38 -2.70 -12.57
N ALA A 150 2.67 -3.01 -12.72
CA ALA A 150 3.38 -3.97 -11.87
C ALA A 150 3.46 -3.52 -10.39
N THR A 151 3.56 -2.21 -10.18
CA THR A 151 3.49 -1.57 -8.87
C THR A 151 2.68 -0.29 -8.97
N GLN A 152 2.02 0.08 -7.88
CA GLN A 152 1.16 1.25 -7.79
C GLN A 152 1.74 2.30 -6.84
N THR A 153 1.34 3.54 -7.11
CA THR A 153 1.42 4.64 -6.15
C THR A 153 0.03 4.91 -5.62
N ILE A 154 -0.11 4.94 -4.29
CA ILE A 154 -1.37 5.19 -3.59
C ILE A 154 -1.18 6.39 -2.69
N THR A 155 -2.04 7.39 -2.80
CA THR A 155 -2.01 8.56 -1.92
C THR A 155 -3.20 8.52 -0.98
N PHE A 156 -2.96 8.61 0.32
CA PHE A 156 -4.00 8.75 1.34
C PHE A 156 -3.90 10.13 1.95
N VAL A 157 -4.99 10.90 1.91
CA VAL A 157 -5.08 12.21 2.53
C VAL A 157 -5.84 12.09 3.85
N TYR A 158 -5.27 12.61 4.92
CA TYR A 158 -5.86 12.63 6.27
C TYR A 158 -6.10 14.07 6.71
N GLY A 159 -7.11 14.28 7.54
CA GLY A 159 -7.44 15.58 8.13
C GLY A 159 -7.44 15.53 9.66
N HIS A 160 -7.70 16.69 10.27
CA HIS A 160 -8.14 16.77 11.66
C HIS A 160 -9.48 16.08 11.88
#